data_AF-V9FRL6-F1
#
_entry.id   AF-V9FRL6-F1
#
_cell.length_a   1.000
_cell.length_b   1.000
_cell.length_c   1.000
_cell.angle_alpha   90.00
_cell.angle_beta   90.00
_cell.angle_gamma   90.00
#
_symmetry.space_group_name_H-M   'P 1'
#
loop_
_entity.id
_entity.type
_entity.pdbx_description
1 polymer ?
#
loop_
_entity_poly.entity_id
_entity_poly.type
_entity_poly.pdbx_seq_one_letter_code
_entity_poly.pdbx_strand_id
1 'polypeptide(L)'
;MHIDDNDKDVCASVRIKARLLWIAFDTVRGLHFLRLYFSEWQAPEPFKEQQPAFKQAQQDDPFEANQLLISVSLLNVDMDDPKLPRPGDVVMITPNKLNVYRNCCQIDAKLYGLTKVNIS
;
A
#
# COMPACT_ATOMS: atom_id res chain seq x y z
N MET A 1 -22.28 6.82 -3.44
CA MET A 1 -21.21 7.78 -3.10
C MET A 1 -20.78 8.40 -4.42
N HIS A 2 -21.26 9.62 -4.71
CA HIS A 2 -20.82 10.38 -5.87
C HIS A 2 -19.36 10.75 -5.64
N ILE A 3 -18.48 10.45 -6.60
CA ILE A 3 -17.11 10.93 -6.60
C ILE A 3 -17.18 12.23 -7.38
N ASP A 4 -17.13 13.37 -6.69
CA ASP A 4 -17.04 14.68 -7.35
C ASP A 4 -15.71 14.76 -8.09
N ASP A 5 -15.69 15.43 -9.25
CA ASP A 5 -14.48 15.52 -10.08
C ASP A 5 -13.30 16.20 -9.35
N ASN A 6 -13.60 17.02 -8.33
CA ASN A 6 -12.61 17.63 -7.44
C ASN A 6 -11.79 16.60 -6.64
N ASP A 7 -12.37 15.45 -6.27
CA ASP A 7 -11.67 14.40 -5.51
C ASP A 7 -10.66 13.63 -6.37
N LYS A 8 -10.90 13.54 -7.68
CA LYS A 8 -9.95 12.92 -8.63
C LYS A 8 -8.72 13.80 -8.81
N ASP A 9 -8.91 15.11 -8.90
CA ASP A 9 -7.82 16.08 -9.02
C ASP A 9 -6.97 16.13 -7.73
N VAL A 10 -7.63 16.02 -6.56
CA VAL A 10 -6.92 15.86 -5.28
C VAL A 10 -6.08 14.60 -5.27
N CYS A 11 -6.64 13.43 -5.61
CA CYS A 11 -5.89 12.17 -5.65
C CYS A 11 -4.70 12.22 -6.65
N ALA A 12 -4.91 12.86 -7.81
CA ALA A 12 -3.87 13.04 -8.82
C ALA A 12 -2.69 13.91 -8.34
N SER A 13 -2.91 14.78 -7.34
CA SER A 13 -1.87 15.60 -6.70
C SER A 13 -1.17 14.92 -5.52
N VAL A 14 -1.80 13.91 -4.90
CA VAL A 14 -1.23 13.21 -3.75
C VAL A 14 -0.07 12.30 -4.16
N ARG A 15 1.04 12.41 -3.43
CA ARG A 15 2.22 11.56 -3.57
C ARG A 15 2.62 11.04 -2.19
N ILE A 16 2.50 9.74 -1.98
CA ILE A 16 2.84 9.11 -0.70
C ILE A 16 4.13 8.31 -0.87
N LYS A 17 5.17 8.69 -0.14
CA LYS A 17 6.44 7.97 -0.12
C LYS A 17 6.42 6.97 1.03
N ALA A 18 6.53 5.68 0.74
CA ALA A 18 6.41 4.62 1.74
C ALA A 18 7.36 3.46 1.44
N ARG A 19 7.67 2.63 2.44
CA ARG A 19 8.53 1.45 2.29
C ARG A 19 7.68 0.19 2.20
N LEU A 20 7.83 -0.60 1.15
CA LEU A 20 7.07 -1.83 0.98
C LEU A 20 7.53 -2.87 2.00
N LEU A 21 6.61 -3.37 2.82
CA LEU A 21 6.89 -4.43 3.78
C LEU A 21 6.60 -5.81 3.22
N TRP A 22 5.42 -6.05 2.66
CA TRP A 22 5.10 -7.31 1.98
C TRP A 22 3.91 -7.16 1.02
N ILE A 23 3.70 -8.21 0.21
CA ILE A 23 2.58 -8.36 -0.71
C ILE A 23 1.80 -9.60 -0.30
N ALA A 24 0.48 -9.54 -0.36
CA ALA A 24 -0.42 -10.66 -0.13
C ALA A 24 -1.53 -10.68 -1.17
N PHE A 25 -2.08 -11.87 -1.45
CA PHE A 25 -3.31 -12.01 -2.21
C PHE A 25 -4.52 -11.73 -1.33
N ASP A 26 -5.53 -11.10 -1.93
CA ASP A 26 -6.85 -10.93 -1.34
C ASP A 26 -7.92 -11.19 -2.42
N THR A 27 -9.06 -11.73 -2.01
CA THR A 27 -10.20 -11.96 -2.92
C THR A 27 -11.47 -11.42 -2.28
N VAL A 28 -12.05 -10.40 -2.89
CA VAL A 28 -13.24 -9.73 -2.38
C VAL A 28 -14.31 -9.77 -3.45
N ARG A 29 -15.44 -10.43 -3.15
CA ARG A 29 -16.60 -10.54 -4.06
C ARG A 29 -16.24 -11.07 -5.45
N GLY A 30 -15.31 -12.03 -5.52
CA GLY A 30 -14.86 -12.64 -6.77
C GLY A 30 -13.85 -11.82 -7.58
N LEU A 31 -13.42 -10.66 -7.08
CA LEU A 31 -12.33 -9.87 -7.65
C LEU A 31 -11.02 -10.22 -6.95
N HIS A 32 -9.95 -10.37 -7.73
CA HIS A 32 -8.62 -10.66 -7.23
C HIS A 32 -7.81 -9.38 -7.05
N PHE A 33 -7.28 -9.20 -5.85
CA PHE A 33 -6.45 -8.07 -5.50
C PHE A 33 -5.07 -8.56 -5.04
N LEU A 34 -4.04 -7.85 -5.46
CA LEU A 34 -2.79 -7.84 -4.73
C LEU A 34 -2.84 -6.70 -3.71
N ARG A 35 -2.68 -7.05 -2.45
CA ARG A 35 -2.58 -6.09 -1.36
C ARG A 35 -1.13 -5.92 -0.95
N LEU A 36 -0.64 -4.70 -1.10
CA LEU A 36 0.70 -4.29 -0.70
C LEU A 36 0.60 -3.53 0.62
N TYR A 37 1.42 -3.90 1.59
CA TYR A 37 1.45 -3.29 2.90
C TYR A 37 2.74 -2.50 3.06
N PHE A 38 2.62 -1.23 3.41
CA PHE A 38 3.74 -0.32 3.54
C PHE A 38 3.81 0.26 4.95
N SER A 39 5.03 0.54 5.39
CA SER A 39 5.30 1.45 6.51
C SER A 39 5.70 2.83 6.00
N GLU A 40 5.71 3.79 6.92
CA GLU A 40 6.30 5.09 6.68
C GLU A 40 7.79 4.97 6.29
N TRP A 41 8.22 5.70 5.26
CA TRP A 41 9.58 5.55 4.75
C TRP A 41 10.67 6.02 5.74
N GLN A 42 10.34 6.99 6.61
CA GLN A 42 11.24 7.58 7.62
C GLN A 42 11.22 6.85 8.96
N ALA A 43 10.44 5.76 9.08
CA ALA A 43 10.44 4.96 10.29
C ALA A 43 11.90 4.57 10.65
N PRO A 44 12.34 4.85 11.89
CA PRO A 44 13.74 4.74 12.29
C PRO A 44 14.23 3.29 12.28
N GLU A 45 13.32 2.33 12.44
CA GLU A 45 13.65 0.91 12.45
C GLU A 45 14.10 0.45 11.05
N PRO A 46 15.07 -0.46 10.95
CA PRO A 46 15.46 -1.04 9.67
C PRO A 46 14.35 -1.96 9.13
N PHE A 47 14.30 -2.12 7.80
CA PHE A 47 13.34 -3.02 7.13
C PHE A 47 13.31 -4.43 7.72
N LYS A 48 14.49 -4.97 8.07
CA LYS A 48 14.65 -6.32 8.64
C LYS A 48 13.98 -6.49 10.01
N GLU A 49 13.77 -5.41 10.75
CA GLU A 49 13.06 -5.42 12.04
C GLU A 49 11.57 -5.15 11.82
N GLN A 50 11.24 -4.15 10.99
CA GLN A 50 9.85 -3.79 10.71
C GLN A 50 9.05 -4.93 10.09
N GLN A 51 9.59 -5.60 9.07
CA GLN A 51 8.83 -6.61 8.31
C GLN A 51 8.33 -7.77 9.19
N PRO A 52 9.17 -8.48 9.98
CA PRO A 52 8.67 -9.54 10.84
C PRO A 52 7.75 -9.02 11.94
N ALA A 53 8.03 -7.85 12.54
CA ALA A 53 7.20 -7.27 13.60
C ALA A 53 5.77 -6.98 13.11
N PHE A 54 5.63 -6.30 11.96
CA PHE A 54 4.31 -6.02 11.40
C PHE A 54 3.60 -7.27 10.86
N LYS A 55 4.34 -8.26 10.35
CA LYS A 55 3.72 -9.55 9.98
C LYS A 55 3.18 -10.29 11.20
N GLN A 56 3.89 -10.28 12.32
CA GLN A 56 3.42 -10.87 13.57
C GLN A 56 2.19 -10.11 14.08
N ALA A 57 2.25 -8.77 14.13
CA ALA A 57 1.10 -7.95 14.52
C ALA A 57 -0.13 -8.20 13.63
N GLN A 58 0.06 -8.39 12.32
CA GLN A 58 -1.01 -8.71 11.38
C GLN A 58 -1.66 -10.09 11.66
N GLN A 59 -0.88 -11.06 12.16
CA GLN A 59 -1.38 -12.38 12.56
C GLN A 59 -2.13 -12.32 13.89
N ASP A 60 -1.65 -11.50 14.83
CA ASP A 60 -2.21 -11.37 16.17
C ASP A 60 -3.53 -10.58 16.15
N ASP A 61 -3.52 -9.39 15.55
CA ASP A 61 -4.69 -8.55 15.36
C ASP A 61 -4.58 -7.72 14.07
N PRO A 62 -5.21 -8.17 12.97
CA PRO A 62 -5.16 -7.44 11.70
C PRO A 62 -5.91 -6.10 11.76
N PHE A 63 -6.86 -5.88 12.67
CA PHE A 63 -7.57 -4.60 12.76
C PHE A 63 -6.69 -3.52 13.39
N GLU A 64 -5.95 -3.87 14.44
CA GLU A 64 -4.99 -2.95 15.06
C GLU A 64 -3.76 -2.74 14.17
N ALA A 65 -3.19 -3.82 13.63
CA ALA A 65 -2.00 -3.72 12.78
C ALA A 65 -2.23 -2.84 11.53
N ASN A 66 -3.40 -2.96 10.89
CA ASN A 66 -3.70 -2.15 9.70
C ASN A 66 -3.86 -0.65 9.97
N GLN A 67 -4.06 -0.22 11.22
CA GLN A 67 -4.09 1.22 11.57
C GLN A 67 -2.69 1.85 11.48
N LEU A 68 -1.64 1.04 11.61
CA LEU A 68 -0.24 1.47 11.54
C LEU A 68 0.37 1.31 10.15
N LEU A 69 -0.38 0.76 9.20
CA LEU A 69 0.08 0.42 7.86
C LEU A 69 -0.66 1.24 6.81
N ILE A 70 0.04 1.52 5.71
CA ILE A 70 -0.58 1.99 4.48
C ILE A 70 -0.85 0.74 3.64
N SER A 71 -2.12 0.46 3.36
CA SER A 71 -2.53 -0.66 2.52
C SER A 71 -2.88 -0.17 1.12
N VAL A 72 -2.27 -0.77 0.09
CA VAL A 72 -2.53 -0.46 -1.31
C VAL A 72 -3.11 -1.69 -2.00
N SER A 73 -4.25 -1.54 -2.66
CA SER A 73 -4.90 -2.59 -3.44
C SER A 73 -4.67 -2.37 -4.92
N LEU A 74 -4.16 -3.40 -5.60
CA LEU A 74 -4.05 -3.46 -7.06
C LEU A 74 -5.02 -4.51 -7.58
N LEU A 75 -5.94 -4.09 -8.44
CA LEU A 75 -6.94 -4.99 -9.05
C LEU A 75 -6.35 -5.73 -10.26
N ASN A 76 -6.49 -7.06 -10.30
CA ASN A 76 -6.11 -7.93 -11.42
C ASN A 76 -4.65 -7.75 -11.89
N VAL A 77 -3.71 -7.62 -10.94
CA VAL A 77 -2.27 -7.61 -11.22
C VAL A 77 -1.69 -8.96 -10.82
N ASP A 78 -0.82 -9.51 -11.66
CA ASP A 78 -0.09 -10.77 -11.39
C ASP A 78 1.01 -10.52 -10.35
N MET A 79 1.19 -11.44 -9.40
CA MET A 79 2.23 -11.33 -8.36
C MET A 79 3.64 -11.41 -8.94
N ASP A 80 3.79 -12.05 -10.10
CA ASP A 80 5.06 -12.18 -10.80
C ASP A 80 5.29 -11.05 -11.82
N ASP A 81 4.43 -10.02 -11.86
CA ASP A 81 4.62 -8.88 -12.74
C ASP A 81 5.97 -8.19 -12.43
N PRO A 82 6.90 -8.09 -13.40
CA PRO A 82 8.24 -7.58 -13.15
C PRO A 82 8.27 -6.09 -12.76
N LYS A 83 7.17 -5.35 -12.96
CA LYS A 83 7.04 -3.95 -12.55
C LYS A 83 6.62 -3.79 -11.09
N LEU A 84 6.27 -4.88 -10.40
CA LEU A 84 5.96 -4.81 -8.98
C LEU A 84 7.20 -4.42 -8.16
N PRO A 85 7.06 -3.50 -7.19
CA PRO A 85 8.11 -3.24 -6.23
C PRO A 85 8.38 -4.48 -5.37
N ARG A 86 9.61 -4.61 -4.88
CA ARG A 86 10.01 -5.72 -3.99
C ARG A 86 9.95 -5.28 -2.53
N PRO A 87 9.69 -6.20 -1.57
CA PRO A 87 9.83 -5.90 -0.16
C PRO A 87 11.16 -5.22 0.16
N GLY A 88 11.10 -4.10 0.89
CA GLY A 88 12.23 -3.22 1.20
C GLY A 88 12.37 -2.03 0.26
N ASP A 89 11.80 -2.08 -0.95
CA ASP A 89 11.80 -0.94 -1.86
C ASP A 89 11.03 0.24 -1.27
N VAL A 90 11.55 1.44 -1.49
CA VAL A 90 10.81 2.68 -1.22
C VAL A 90 10.08 3.10 -2.49
N VAL A 91 8.79 3.33 -2.35
CA VAL A 91 7.85 3.53 -3.45
C VAL A 91 7.15 4.86 -3.25
N MET A 92 7.09 5.63 -4.33
CA MET A 92 6.17 6.75 -4.45
C MET A 92 4.84 6.22 -5.00
N ILE A 93 3.78 6.42 -4.24
CA ILE A 93 2.42 5.95 -4.54
C ILE A 93 1.59 7.14 -5.00
N THR A 94 1.00 7.01 -6.18
CA THR A 94 -0.03 7.91 -6.70
C THR A 94 -1.37 7.19 -6.59
N PRO A 95 -2.27 7.63 -5.69
CA PRO A 95 -3.55 6.95 -5.47
C PRO A 95 -4.52 7.22 -6.63
N ASN A 96 -5.29 6.20 -7.03
CA ASN A 96 -6.51 6.39 -7.80
C ASN A 96 -7.68 6.71 -6.87
N LYS A 97 -7.65 6.15 -5.66
CA LYS A 97 -8.58 6.42 -4.57
C LYS A 97 -7.82 6.33 -3.25
N LEU A 98 -8.08 7.27 -2.34
CA LEU A 98 -7.53 7.29 -1.00
C LEU A 98 -8.69 7.36 0.00
N ASN A 99 -8.72 6.45 0.97
CA ASN A 99 -9.72 6.42 2.03
C ASN A 99 -9.07 6.20 3.39
N VAL A 100 -9.65 6.80 4.42
CA VAL A 100 -9.44 6.40 5.80
C VAL A 100 -10.68 5.62 6.24
N TYR A 101 -10.50 4.33 6.52
CA TYR A 101 -11.59 3.44 6.94
C TYR A 101 -11.16 2.65 8.16
N ARG A 102 -11.95 2.71 9.24
CA ARG A 102 -11.59 2.12 10.55
C ARG A 102 -10.17 2.50 10.99
N ASN A 103 -9.84 3.78 10.88
CA ASN A 103 -8.51 4.35 11.17
C ASN A 103 -7.36 3.77 10.32
N CYS A 104 -7.64 2.98 9.28
CA CYS A 104 -6.64 2.43 8.38
C CYS A 104 -6.51 3.32 7.14
N CYS A 105 -5.28 3.55 6.67
CA CYS A 105 -5.04 4.17 5.37
C CYS A 105 -5.18 3.12 4.25
N GLN A 106 -6.20 3.27 3.41
CA GLN A 106 -6.52 2.35 2.32
C GLN A 106 -6.48 3.06 0.98
N ILE A 107 -5.64 2.56 0.08
CA ILE A 107 -5.40 3.14 -1.23
C ILE A 107 -5.79 2.12 -2.30
N ASP A 108 -6.57 2.56 -3.28
CA ASP A 108 -6.66 1.84 -4.55
C ASP A 108 -5.71 2.53 -5.54
N ALA A 109 -4.87 1.75 -6.21
CA ALA A 109 -3.95 2.26 -7.21
C ALA A 109 -3.91 1.35 -8.44
N LYS A 110 -3.38 1.89 -9.54
CA LYS A 110 -2.90 1.07 -10.66
C LYS A 110 -1.40 0.84 -10.52
N LEU A 111 -0.91 -0.24 -11.13
CA LEU A 111 0.51 -0.59 -11.06
C LEU A 111 1.42 0.55 -11.54
N TYR A 112 1.02 1.28 -12.60
CA TYR A 112 1.77 2.45 -13.08
C TYR A 112 1.80 3.63 -12.10
N GLY A 113 0.92 3.64 -11.09
CA GLY A 113 0.91 4.62 -10.00
C GLY A 113 1.94 4.32 -8.91
N LEU A 114 2.65 3.19 -9.01
CA LEU A 114 3.74 2.82 -8.11
C LEU A 114 5.07 3.09 -8.80
N THR A 115 5.85 4.04 -8.28
CA THR A 115 7.17 4.36 -8.81
C THR A 115 8.24 4.12 -7.75
N LYS A 116 9.17 3.21 -8.02
CA LYS A 116 10.32 2.98 -7.13
C LYS A 116 11.18 4.24 -7.07
N VAL A 117 11.55 4.63 -5.85
CA VAL A 117 12.43 5.77 -5.59
C VAL A 117 13.84 5.23 -5.32
N ASN A 118 14.82 5.71 -6.10
CA ASN A 118 16.22 5.46 -5.79
C ASN A 118 16.61 6.35 -4.61
N ILE A 119 17.01 5.73 -3.50
CA ILE A 119 17.56 6.44 -2.35
C ILE A 119 19.07 6.42 -2.53
N SER A 120 19.62 7.55 -2.99
CA SER A 120 21.05 7.84 -3.03
C SER A 120 21.59 8.16 -1.64
#